data_AF-A0A7R8HE49-F1
#
_entry.id   AF-A0A7R8HE49-F1
#
_cell.length_a   1.000
_cell.length_b   1.000
_cell.length_c   1.000
_cell.angle_alpha   90.00
_cell.angle_beta   90.00
_cell.angle_gamma   90.00
#
_symmetry.space_group_name_H-M   'P 1'
#
loop_
_entity.id
_entity.type
_entity.pdbx_description
1 polymer ?
#
loop_
_entity_poly.entity_id
_entity_poly.type
_entity_poly.pdbx_seq_one_letter_code
_entity_poly.pdbx_strand_id
1 'polypeptide(L)'
;MMIRRLKKALGWKDRVEELMESPPIGNISSQIMTLYFGGDIQDLKDRMLVRPQAKKFAEERCLESICKVLRIAFEYDRIVIVRPSELFDGIFSRFSNWVECDSHGNPSFKNKDYDSLIHLE
;
A
#
# COMPACT_ATOMS: atom_id res chain seq x y z
N MET A 1 -8.74 -16.43 6.91
CA MET A 1 -7.67 -15.74 6.15
C MET A 1 -6.82 -14.94 7.13
N MET A 2 -5.50 -15.16 7.15
CA MET A 2 -4.58 -14.43 8.01
C MET A 2 -4.01 -13.24 7.23
N ILE A 3 -4.24 -12.03 7.73
CA ILE A 3 -3.61 -10.80 7.26
C ILE A 3 -2.63 -10.34 8.34
N ARG A 4 -1.40 -10.01 7.95
CA ARG A 4 -0.38 -9.44 8.82
C ARG A 4 -0.16 -7.98 8.47
N ARG A 5 -0.20 -7.10 9.47
CA ARG A 5 0.20 -5.70 9.30
C ARG A 5 1.65 -5.56 9.74
N LEU A 6 2.54 -5.31 8.80
CA LEU A 6 3.94 -5.01 9.07
C LEU A 6 4.06 -3.52 9.32
N LYS A 7 4.11 -3.16 10.60
CA LYS A 7 4.39 -1.79 11.00
C LYS A 7 5.87 -1.55 10.88
N LYS A 8 6.20 -0.49 10.16
CA LYS A 8 7.56 -0.02 9.96
C LYS A 8 8.46 -0.93 9.12
N ALA A 9 7.98 -1.37 7.96
CA ALA A 9 8.86 -1.99 6.99
C ALA A 9 9.91 -0.97 6.54
N LEU A 10 11.19 -1.27 6.81
CA LEU A 10 12.31 -0.41 6.43
C LEU A 10 12.38 -0.35 4.89
N GLY A 11 12.32 0.88 4.37
CA GLY A 11 12.65 1.21 3.00
C GLY A 11 14.11 1.68 2.89
N TRP A 12 14.43 2.42 1.83
CA TRP A 12 15.77 3.00 1.66
C TRP A 12 16.06 4.06 2.74
N LYS A 13 17.22 3.93 3.39
CA LYS A 13 17.65 4.70 4.59
C LYS A 13 16.67 4.52 5.77
N ASP A 14 16.05 5.61 6.21
CA ASP A 14 15.13 5.67 7.37
C ASP A 14 13.66 5.80 6.94
N ARG A 15 13.36 5.53 5.66
CA ARG A 15 12.00 5.58 5.14
C ARG A 15 11.24 4.35 5.59
N VAL A 16 9.98 4.53 5.95
CA VAL A 16 9.23 3.52 6.68
C VAL A 16 7.84 3.42 6.08
N GLU A 17 7.49 2.21 5.62
CA GLU A 17 6.16 1.92 5.11
C GLU A 17 5.35 1.02 6.05
N GLU A 18 4.04 1.21 6.02
CA GLU A 18 3.11 0.26 6.60
C GLU A 18 2.64 -0.69 5.49
N LEU A 19 3.01 -1.97 5.63
CA LEU A 19 2.61 -2.99 4.68
C LEU A 19 1.53 -3.88 5.28
N MET A 20 0.67 -4.39 4.42
CA MET A 20 -0.27 -5.43 4.77
C MET A 20 -0.02 -6.64 3.88
N GLU A 21 0.35 -7.74 4.52
CA GLU A 21 0.72 -8.97 3.84
C GLU A 21 -0.33 -10.04 4.06
N SER A 22 -0.60 -10.80 3.01
CA SER A 22 -1.29 -12.07 3.12
C SER A 22 -0.46 -13.15 2.40
N PRO A 23 -0.21 -14.31 3.05
CA PRO A 23 0.49 -15.42 2.41
C PRO A 23 -0.41 -16.13 1.38
N PRO A 24 0.17 -16.91 0.46
CA PRO A 24 -0.59 -17.79 -0.45
C PRO A 24 -1.60 -18.69 0.27
N ILE A 25 -2.66 -19.09 -0.42
CA ILE A 25 -3.55 -20.14 0.08
C ILE A 25 -2.85 -21.49 -0.09
N GLY A 26 -2.81 -22.28 0.99
CA GLY A 26 -2.15 -23.58 1.04
C GLY A 26 -0.67 -23.52 1.45
N ASN A 27 -0.01 -24.69 1.49
CA ASN A 27 1.42 -24.81 1.81
C ASN A 27 2.32 -24.61 0.58
N ILE A 28 1.87 -23.80 -0.38
CA ILE A 28 2.62 -23.53 -1.60
C ILE A 28 3.53 -22.33 -1.35
N SER A 29 4.84 -22.54 -1.46
CA SER A 29 5.78 -21.44 -1.56
C SER A 29 5.67 -20.85 -2.97
N SER A 30 4.87 -19.80 -3.11
CA SER A 30 4.83 -19.06 -4.37
C SER A 30 6.02 -18.12 -4.46
N GLN A 31 6.68 -18.16 -5.61
CA GLN A 31 7.70 -17.19 -5.96
C GLN A 31 7.11 -15.90 -6.55
N ILE A 32 5.79 -15.88 -6.80
CA ILE A 32 5.09 -14.74 -7.39
C ILE A 32 4.50 -13.88 -6.27
N MET A 33 4.76 -12.57 -6.38
CA MET A 33 4.24 -11.55 -5.48
C MET A 33 3.31 -10.61 -6.24
N THR A 34 2.07 -10.49 -5.77
CA THR A 34 1.14 -9.46 -6.21
C THR A 34 1.30 -8.24 -5.29
N LEU A 35 1.74 -7.13 -5.86
CA LEU A 35 1.87 -5.83 -5.19
C LEU A 35 0.67 -4.95 -5.52
N TYR A 36 0.07 -4.35 -4.50
CA TYR A 36 -1.02 -3.38 -4.66
C TYR A 36 -0.74 -2.11 -3.89
N PHE A 37 -0.82 -0.97 -4.57
CA PHE A 37 -0.70 0.35 -3.96
C PHE A 37 -2.11 0.89 -3.70
N GLY A 38 -2.40 1.26 -2.47
CA GLY A 38 -3.68 1.85 -2.09
C GLY A 38 -4.02 3.08 -2.92
N GLY A 39 -5.24 3.12 -3.48
CA GLY A 39 -5.73 4.29 -4.20
C GLY A 39 -6.09 5.45 -3.27
N ASP A 40 -6.55 6.56 -3.84
CA ASP A 40 -7.05 7.69 -3.05
C ASP A 40 -8.16 7.26 -2.09
N ILE A 41 -8.25 7.97 -0.96
CA ILE A 41 -9.19 7.78 0.14
C ILE A 41 -8.96 6.47 0.91
N GLN A 42 -8.45 5.42 0.26
CA GLN A 42 -8.21 4.12 0.84
C GLN A 42 -7.19 4.20 1.98
N ASP A 43 -7.53 3.55 3.08
CA ASP A 43 -6.64 3.30 4.21
C ASP A 43 -7.14 2.03 4.91
N LEU A 44 -6.55 1.70 6.04
CA LEU A 44 -7.06 0.71 6.98
C LEU A 44 -8.48 1.07 7.39
N LYS A 45 -9.32 0.06 7.54
CA LYS A 45 -10.74 0.22 7.88
C LYS A 45 -10.95 1.16 9.08
N ASP A 46 -10.19 0.96 10.16
CA ASP A 46 -10.28 1.77 11.38
C ASP A 46 -9.95 3.25 11.12
N ARG A 47 -8.97 3.54 10.25
CA ARG A 47 -8.59 4.91 9.86
C ARG A 47 -9.57 5.53 8.87
N MET A 48 -10.25 4.73 8.05
CA MET A 48 -11.31 5.23 7.16
C MET A 48 -12.57 5.60 7.95
N LEU A 49 -12.94 4.83 8.99
CA LEU A 49 -14.18 5.05 9.75
C LEU A 49 -14.22 6.40 10.50
N VAL A 50 -13.07 6.94 10.87
CA VAL A 50 -12.94 8.23 11.57
C VAL A 50 -12.88 9.43 10.63
N ARG A 51 -12.75 9.22 9.30
CA ARG A 51 -12.68 10.29 8.30
C ARG A 51 -14.03 10.44 7.58
N PRO A 52 -14.73 11.59 7.68
CA PRO A 52 -16.07 11.77 7.11
C PRO A 52 -16.18 11.41 5.62
N GLN A 53 -15.19 11.82 4.83
CA GLN A 53 -15.11 11.56 3.38
C GLN A 53 -14.87 10.09 3.02
N ALA A 54 -14.23 9.32 3.91
CA ALA A 54 -13.86 7.93 3.68
C ALA A 54 -14.83 6.93 4.31
N LYS A 55 -15.59 7.35 5.33
CA LYS A 55 -16.45 6.48 6.15
C LYS A 55 -17.43 5.64 5.32
N LYS A 56 -18.04 6.22 4.28
CA LYS A 56 -18.98 5.52 3.38
C LYS A 56 -18.35 4.38 2.58
N PHE A 57 -17.02 4.39 2.44
CA PHE A 57 -16.27 3.39 1.68
C PHE A 57 -15.52 2.40 2.58
N ALA A 58 -15.51 2.61 3.90
CA ALA A 58 -14.67 1.86 4.83
C ALA A 58 -14.98 0.35 4.86
N GLU A 59 -16.19 -0.07 4.51
CA GLU A 59 -16.57 -1.48 4.47
C GLU A 59 -16.05 -2.19 3.21
N GLU A 60 -16.18 -1.57 2.04
CA GLU A 60 -15.95 -2.25 0.76
C GLU A 60 -14.60 -1.89 0.11
N ARG A 61 -14.04 -0.72 0.44
CA ARG A 61 -12.86 -0.16 -0.23
C ARG A 61 -11.70 0.12 0.71
N CYS A 62 -11.75 -0.34 1.96
CA CYS A 62 -10.57 -0.36 2.82
C CYS A 62 -9.55 -1.38 2.32
N LEU A 63 -8.30 -1.19 2.72
CA LEU A 63 -7.20 -2.06 2.30
C LEU A 63 -7.46 -3.53 2.65
N GLU A 64 -8.07 -3.82 3.80
CA GLU A 64 -8.46 -5.16 4.22
C GLU A 64 -9.46 -5.82 3.27
N SER A 65 -10.44 -5.06 2.77
CA SER A 65 -11.43 -5.55 1.81
C SER A 65 -10.79 -5.76 0.45
N ILE A 66 -9.90 -4.86 0.02
CA ILE A 66 -9.12 -5.06 -1.21
C ILE A 66 -8.23 -6.30 -1.12
N CYS A 67 -7.60 -6.56 0.02
CA CYS A 67 -6.81 -7.78 0.26
C CYS A 67 -7.63 -9.04 0.04
N LYS A 68 -8.88 -9.06 0.50
CA LYS A 68 -9.80 -10.19 0.28
C LYS A 68 -10.10 -10.38 -1.22
N VAL A 69 -10.36 -9.29 -1.94
CA VAL A 69 -10.62 -9.34 -3.38
C VAL A 69 -9.40 -9.86 -4.14
N LEU A 70 -8.21 -9.32 -3.86
CA LEU A 70 -6.96 -9.78 -4.47
C LEU A 70 -6.68 -11.24 -4.12
N ARG A 71 -7.00 -11.68 -2.90
CA ARG A 71 -6.81 -13.08 -2.48
C ARG A 71 -7.66 -14.06 -3.27
N ILE A 72 -8.86 -13.66 -3.68
CA ILE A 72 -9.73 -14.47 -4.54
C ILE A 72 -9.18 -14.52 -5.97
N ALA A 73 -8.65 -13.40 -6.47
CA ALA A 73 -8.11 -13.32 -7.82
C ALA A 73 -6.73 -13.99 -7.97
N PHE A 74 -5.89 -13.92 -6.93
CA PHE A 74 -4.50 -14.37 -6.91
C PHE A 74 -4.27 -15.32 -5.73
N GLU A 75 -4.99 -16.45 -5.76
CA GLU A 75 -4.99 -17.49 -4.71
C GLU A 75 -3.56 -17.90 -4.31
N TYR A 76 -2.72 -18.14 -5.30
CA TYR A 76 -1.39 -18.69 -5.11
C TYR A 76 -0.32 -17.63 -4.84
N ASP A 77 -0.61 -16.34 -5.00
CA ASP A 77 0.42 -15.30 -4.86
C ASP A 77 0.66 -14.90 -3.41
N ARG A 78 1.87 -14.44 -3.12
CA ARG A 78 2.08 -13.61 -1.93
C ARG A 78 1.48 -12.24 -2.21
N ILE A 79 0.52 -11.79 -1.40
CA ILE A 79 -0.10 -10.48 -1.60
C ILE A 79 0.54 -9.49 -0.63
N VAL A 80 1.04 -8.40 -1.17
CA VAL A 80 1.59 -7.28 -0.41
C VAL A 80 0.85 -6.02 -0.82
N ILE A 81 0.14 -5.44 0.14
CA ILE A 81 -0.52 -4.16 -0.02
C ILE A 81 0.35 -3.09 0.64
N VAL A 82 0.69 -2.08 -0.15
CA VAL A 82 1.44 -0.90 0.25
C VAL A 82 0.43 0.18 0.61
N ARG A 83 0.42 0.56 1.89
CA ARG A 83 -0.39 1.69 2.37
C ARG A 83 0.31 3.00 1.96
N PRO A 84 -0.41 4.06 1.60
CA PRO A 84 0.21 5.38 1.44
C PRO A 84 0.86 5.84 2.75
N SER A 85 2.04 6.45 2.63
CA SER A 85 2.76 7.03 3.77
C SER A 85 1.96 8.17 4.39
N GLU A 86 1.25 8.92 3.54
CA GLU A 86 0.41 10.05 3.93
C GLU A 86 -0.82 10.18 3.03
N LEU A 87 -1.89 10.77 3.56
CA LEU A 87 -3.08 11.14 2.79
C LEU A 87 -3.24 12.66 2.83
N PHE A 88 -2.86 13.36 1.76
CA PHE A 88 -3.00 14.81 1.67
C PHE A 88 -4.49 15.19 1.59
N ASP A 89 -4.89 16.19 2.37
CA ASP A 89 -6.31 16.55 2.63
C ASP A 89 -7.19 15.36 3.04
N GLY A 90 -6.58 14.30 3.57
CA GLY A 90 -7.26 13.05 3.92
C GLY A 90 -7.87 12.32 2.72
N ILE A 91 -7.45 12.63 1.50
CA ILE A 91 -7.98 12.07 0.25
C ILE A 91 -6.83 11.53 -0.61
N PHE A 92 -5.83 12.35 -0.94
CA PHE A 92 -4.86 12.01 -1.96
C PHE A 92 -3.74 11.14 -1.39
N SER A 93 -3.60 9.95 -1.93
CA SER A 93 -2.60 8.97 -1.51
C SER A 93 -1.21 9.41 -1.93
N ARG A 94 -0.30 9.54 -0.95
CA ARG A 94 1.10 9.86 -1.19
C ARG A 94 1.99 8.72 -0.77
N PHE A 95 2.88 8.37 -1.69
CA PHE A 95 3.89 7.32 -1.56
C PHE A 95 5.27 7.99 -1.56
N SER A 96 5.48 8.89 -0.60
CA SER A 96 6.67 9.75 -0.53
C SER A 96 7.96 8.98 -0.17
N ASN A 97 7.85 7.69 0.15
CA ASN A 97 8.97 6.85 0.54
C ASN A 97 9.73 6.24 -0.64
N TRP A 98 9.40 6.56 -1.89
CA TRP A 98 10.18 6.12 -3.05
C TRP A 98 10.70 7.31 -3.84
N VAL A 99 9.80 8.17 -4.30
CA VAL A 99 10.09 9.36 -5.11
C VAL A 99 9.52 10.59 -4.41
N GLU A 100 10.18 11.74 -4.59
CA GLU A 100 9.60 13.01 -4.13
C GLU A 100 8.35 13.33 -4.96
N CYS A 101 7.25 13.63 -4.29
CA CYS A 101 5.98 13.94 -4.95
C CYS A 101 5.43 15.29 -4.48
N ASP A 102 4.59 15.90 -5.32
CA ASP A 102 3.78 17.03 -4.91
C ASP A 102 2.65 16.63 -3.92
N SER A 103 1.75 17.56 -3.61
CA SER A 103 0.63 17.32 -2.71
C SER A 103 -0.40 16.32 -3.24
N HIS A 104 -0.38 16.00 -4.53
CA HIS A 104 -1.32 15.07 -5.18
C HIS A 104 -0.65 13.74 -5.55
N GLY A 105 0.58 13.50 -5.08
CA GLY A 105 1.30 12.27 -5.38
C GLY A 105 1.97 12.25 -6.75
N ASN A 106 1.97 13.36 -7.50
CA ASN A 106 2.67 13.42 -8.78
C ASN A 106 4.18 13.41 -8.54
N PRO A 107 4.94 12.50 -9.16
CA PRO A 107 6.38 12.45 -8.99
C PRO A 107 7.04 13.71 -9.55
N SER A 108 7.97 14.27 -8.78
CA SER A 108 8.84 15.35 -9.23
C SER A 108 10.00 14.78 -10.02
N PHE A 109 10.05 15.06 -11.32
CA PHE A 109 11.22 14.74 -12.17
C PHE A 109 12.37 15.74 -12.00
N LYS A 110 12.20 16.75 -11.12
CA LYS A 110 13.20 17.81 -10.90
C LYS A 110 14.19 17.46 -9.79
N ASN A 111 13.81 16.57 -8.86
CA ASN A 111 14.57 16.25 -7.66
C ASN A 111 14.98 14.78 -7.62
N LYS A 112 15.88 14.49 -6.66
CA LYS A 112 16.53 13.20 -6.43
C LYS A 112 15.48 12.08 -6.40
N ASP A 113 15.66 11.10 -7.27
CA ASP A 113 15.04 9.79 -7.17
C ASP A 113 15.56 9.00 -5.95
N TYR A 114 16.49 9.56 -5.17
CA TYR A 114 17.14 8.93 -4.02
C TYR A 114 17.81 7.59 -4.36
N ASP A 115 18.33 7.44 -5.58
CA ASP A 115 18.87 6.19 -6.12
C ASP A 115 17.79 5.08 -6.21
N SER A 116 16.50 5.42 -6.17
CA SER A 116 15.41 4.44 -6.28
C SER A 116 15.37 3.73 -7.63
N LEU A 117 15.94 4.34 -8.67
CA LEU A 117 16.01 3.78 -10.02
C LEU A 117 17.25 2.91 -10.25
N ILE A 118 18.17 2.78 -9.27
CA ILE A 118 19.38 1.93 -9.41
C ILE A 118 19.05 0.45 -9.65
N HIS A 119 17.81 0.06 -9.39
CA HIS A 119 17.30 -1.30 -9.57
C HIS A 119 16.52 -1.52 -10.87
N LEU A 120 16.38 -0.49 -11.71
CA LEU A 120 15.77 -0.58 -13.04
C LEU A 120 16.88 -0.71 -14.08
N GLU A 121 17.03 -1.89 -14.66
CA GLU A 121 17.89 -2.15 -15.84
C GLU A 121 17.17 -1.81 -17.15
#